data_AF-A0A347WIN1-F1
#
_entry.id   AF-A0A347WIN1-F1
#
_cell.length_a   1.000
_cell.length_b   1.000
_cell.length_c   1.000
_cell.angle_alpha   90.00
_cell.angle_beta   90.00
_cell.angle_gamma   90.00
#
_symmetry.space_group_name_H-M   'P 1'
#
loop_
_entity.id
_entity.type
_entity.pdbx_description
1 polymer ?
#
loop_
_entity_poly.entity_id
_entity_poly.type
_entity_poly.pdbx_seq_one_letter_code
_entity_poly.pdbx_strand_id
1 'polypeptide(L)' 'MWGDTMKKIAKTLALVTIGVAIGRAGKGKINHFITKYREGENLKAEAWIQVDALGKSFCFSKKSIDIS' A
#
# COMPACT_ATOMS: atom_id res chain seq x y z
N MET A 1 7.96 -3.22 43.47
CA MET A 1 7.60 -4.35 42.57
C MET A 1 6.33 -4.07 41.75
N TRP A 2 5.25 -3.51 42.32
CA TRP A 2 3.98 -3.25 41.60
C TRP A 2 4.06 -2.15 40.51
N GLY A 3 4.80 -1.06 40.76
CA GLY A 3 4.92 0.06 39.83
C GLY A 3 5.60 -0.28 38.50
N ASP A 4 6.60 -1.16 38.51
CA ASP A 4 7.33 -1.54 37.29
C ASP A 4 6.52 -2.49 36.41
N THR A 5 5.73 -3.37 37.02
CA THR A 5 4.77 -4.22 36.31
C THR A 5 3.70 -3.38 35.62
N MET A 6 3.14 -2.38 36.30
CA MET A 6 2.16 -1.46 35.70
C MET A 6 2.74 -0.64 34.55
N LYS A 7 4.00 -0.18 34.65
CA LYS A 7 4.69 0.51 33.55
C LYS A 7 4.88 -0.39 32.33
N LYS A 8 5.20 -1.68 32.52
CA LYS A 8 5.31 -2.67 31.42
C LYS A 8 3.96 -2.88 30.75
N ILE A 9 2.91 -3.10 31.53
CA ILE A 9 1.54 -3.29 31.02
C ILE A 9 1.09 -2.06 30.22
N ALA A 10 1.30 -0.84 30.75
CA ALA A 10 0.94 0.39 30.07
C ALA A 10 1.66 0.57 28.72
N LYS A 11 2.98 0.26 28.66
CA LYS A 11 3.75 0.28 27.41
C LYS A 11 3.24 -0.72 26.39
N THR A 12 2.94 -1.95 26.82
CA THR A 12 2.40 -2.99 25.95
C THR A 12 1.03 -2.59 25.39
N LEU A 13 0.13 -2.09 26.24
CA LEU A 13 -1.18 -1.62 25.79
C LEU A 13 -1.06 -0.47 24.79
N ALA A 14 -0.19 0.51 25.04
CA ALA A 14 0.06 1.62 24.13
C ALA A 14 0.53 1.14 22.74
N LEU A 15 1.50 0.22 22.69
CA LEU A 15 2.00 -0.40 21.45
C LEU A 15 0.89 -1.16 20.71
N VAL A 16 0.08 -1.94 21.42
CA VAL A 16 -1.04 -2.69 20.83
C VAL A 16 -2.08 -1.73 20.24
N THR A 17 -2.44 -0.66 20.96
CA THR A 17 -3.40 0.33 20.44
C THR A 17 -2.90 1.05 19.20
N ILE A 18 -1.61 1.41 19.15
CA ILE A 18 -1.00 2.04 17.97
C ILE A 18 -0.97 1.05 16.80
N GLY A 19 -0.55 -0.19 17.03
CA GLY A 19 -0.53 -1.24 16.00
C GLY A 19 -1.92 -1.52 15.41
N VAL A 20 -2.94 -1.58 16.27
CA VAL A 20 -4.34 -1.74 15.85
C VAL A 20 -4.85 -0.51 15.08
N ALA A 21 -4.51 0.70 15.51
CA ALA A 21 -4.90 1.93 14.82
C ALA A 21 -4.24 2.04 13.43
N ILE A 22 -2.95 1.75 13.31
CA ILE A 22 -2.23 1.74 12.03
C ILE A 22 -2.80 0.63 11.12
N GLY A 23 -3.06 -0.56 11.65
CA GLY A 23 -3.67 -1.66 10.90
C GLY A 23 -5.09 -1.35 10.40
N ARG A 24 -5.88 -0.58 11.17
CA ARG A 24 -7.24 -0.17 10.76
C ARG A 24 -7.26 1.03 9.83
N ALA A 25 -6.36 1.99 10.00
CA ALA A 25 -6.22 3.14 9.11
C ALA A 25 -5.57 2.76 7.77
N GLY A 26 -4.71 1.73 7.77
CA GLY A 26 -4.02 1.21 6.60
C GLY A 26 -4.78 0.08 5.90
N LYS A 27 -6.06 0.27 5.53
CA LYS A 27 -6.69 -0.64 4.55
C LYS A 27 -5.99 -0.48 3.21
N GLY A 28 -4.98 -1.31 2.99
CA GLY A 28 -4.26 -1.34 1.73
C GLY A 28 -5.19 -1.77 0.60
N LYS A 29 -5.16 -1.09 -0.55
CA LYS A 29 -5.88 -1.51 -1.75
C LYS A 29 -4.87 -1.98 -2.79
N ILE A 30 -5.14 -3.13 -3.38
CA ILE A 30 -4.39 -3.61 -4.54
C ILE A 30 -5.30 -3.42 -5.75
N ASN A 31 -4.83 -2.68 -6.73
CA ASN A 31 -5.51 -2.44 -7.99
C ASN A 31 -4.65 -2.99 -9.13
N HIS A 32 -5.31 -3.53 -10.15
CA HIS A 32 -4.66 -3.85 -11.41
C HIS A 32 -5.21 -2.89 -12.47
N PHE A 33 -4.31 -2.11 -13.08
CA PHE A 33 -4.66 -1.13 -14.10
C PHE A 33 -4.16 -1.59 -15.46
N ILE A 34 -4.98 -1.34 -16.48
CA ILE A 34 -4.63 -1.54 -17.88
C ILE A 34 -5.07 -0.28 -18.61
N THR A 35 -4.18 0.30 -19.40
CA THR A 35 -4.46 1.47 -20.24
C THR A 35 -3.96 1.23 -21.65
N LYS A 36 -4.61 1.88 -22.63
CA LYS A 36 -4.17 1.91 -24.02
C LYS A 36 -4.02 3.37 -24.42
N TYR A 37 -2.92 3.71 -25.05
CA TYR A 37 -2.66 5.07 -25.50
C TYR A 37 -1.85 5.08 -26.79
N ARG A 38 -1.98 6.17 -27.53
CA ARG A 38 -1.19 6.42 -28.73
C ARG A 38 0.04 7.23 -28.34
N GLU A 39 1.20 6.75 -28.72
CA GLU A 39 2.48 7.46 -28.56
C GLU A 39 3.04 7.74 -29.95
N GLY A 40 2.69 8.90 -30.51
CA GLY A 40 2.96 9.23 -31.91
C GLY A 40 2.15 8.36 -32.86
N GLU A 41 2.83 7.59 -33.71
CA GLU A 41 2.18 6.64 -34.64
C GLU A 41 1.90 5.28 -34.00
N ASN A 42 2.61 4.94 -32.93
CA ASN A 42 2.53 3.63 -32.28
C ASN A 42 1.35 3.56 -31.31
N LEU A 43 0.69 2.41 -31.28
CA LEU A 43 -0.37 2.11 -30.32
C LEU A 43 0.22 1.23 -29.22
N LYS A 44 0.16 1.70 -27.97
CA LYS A 44 0.71 0.96 -26.83
C LYS A 44 -0.39 0.54 -25.87
N ALA A 45 -0.21 -0.63 -25.26
CA ALA A 45 -1.00 -1.09 -24.13
C ALA A 45 -0.06 -1.29 -22.93
N GLU A 46 -0.42 -0.70 -21.80
CA GLU A 46 0.36 -0.74 -20.58
C GLU A 46 -0.48 -1.25 -19.42
N ALA A 47 0.10 -2.14 -18.61
CA ALA A 47 -0.52 -2.69 -17.42
C ALA A 47 0.42 -2.58 -16.22
N TRP A 48 -0.14 -2.35 -15.03
CA TRP A 48 0.61 -2.32 -13.79
C TRP A 48 -0.27 -2.69 -12.59
N ILE A 49 0.40 -3.12 -11.52
CA ILE A 49 -0.23 -3.35 -10.21
C ILE A 49 0.07 -2.14 -9.33
N GLN A 50 -0.96 -1.55 -8.76
CA GLN A 50 -0.84 -0.46 -7.79
C GLN A 50 -1.22 -0.95 -6.40
N VAL A 51 -0.36 -0.69 -5.43
CA VAL A 51 -0.62 -0.92 -4.01
C VAL A 51 -0.76 0.44 -3.33
N ASP A 52 -1.96 0.76 -2.87
CA ASP A 52 -2.25 1.94 -2.07
C ASP A 52 -2.20 1.54 -0.60
N ALA A 53 -1.26 2.05 0.17
CA ALA A 53 -1.15 1.77 1.60
C ALA A 53 -0.58 2.98 2.35
N LEU A 54 -1.08 3.24 3.55
CA LEU A 54 -0.61 4.33 4.42
C LEU A 54 -0.64 5.72 3.73
N GLY A 55 -1.64 5.97 2.88
CA GLY A 55 -1.78 7.21 2.11
C GLY A 55 -0.76 7.38 0.97
N LYS A 56 -0.02 6.34 0.61
CA LYS A 56 0.94 6.31 -0.50
C LYS A 56 0.49 5.31 -1.56
N SER A 57 0.86 5.57 -2.81
CA SER A 57 0.62 4.68 -3.95
C SER A 57 1.95 4.19 -4.51
N PHE A 58 2.08 2.87 -4.61
CA PHE A 58 3.28 2.21 -5.11
C PHE A 58 2.94 1.44 -6.39
N CYS A 59 3.74 1.62 -7.44
CA CYS A 59 3.53 0.98 -8.74
C CYS A 59 4.54 -0.18 -8.93
N PHE A 60 4.02 -1.35 -9.29
CA PHE A 60 4.78 -2.59 -9.46
C PHE A 60 4.40 -3.31 -10.75
N SER A 61 5.29 -4.18 -11.23
CA SER A 61 5.08 -5.04 -12.40
C SER A 61 4.56 -4.28 -13.63
N LYS A 62 5.08 -3.07 -13.82
CA LYS A 62 4.71 -2.23 -14.95
C LYS A 62 5.24 -2.86 -16.23
N LYS A 63 4.34 -3.23 -17.14
CA LYS A 63 4.67 -3.82 -18.45
C LYS A 63 3.94 -3.07 -19.55
N SER A 64 4.68 -2.70 -20.58
CA SER A 64 4.15 -2.08 -21.80
C SER A 64 4.40 -3.01 -22.97
N ILE A 65 3.42 -3.10 -23.87
CA ILE A 65 3.51 -3.82 -25.14
C ILE A 65 3.11 -2.89 -26.28
N ASP A 66 3.76 -3.07 -27.42
CA ASP A 66 3.31 -2.46 -28.67
C ASP A 66 2.17 -3.30 -29.25
N ILE A 67 1.11 -2.62 -29.68
CA ILE A 67 -0.09 -3.21 -30.30
C ILE A 67 -0.42 -2.54 -31.64
N SER A 68 0.58 -1.91 -32.27
CA SER A 68 0.52 -1.41 -33.65
C SER A 68 0.25 -2.51 -34.67
#